data_AF-A0A9X0A5T9-F1
#
_entry.id   AF-A0A9X0A5T9-F1
#
_cell.length_a   1.000
_cell.length_b   1.000
_cell.length_c   1.000
_cell.angle_alpha   90.00
_cell.angle_beta   90.00
_cell.angle_gamma   90.00
#
_symmetry.space_group_name_H-M   'P 1'
#
loop_
_entity.id
_entity.type
_entity.pdbx_description
1 polymer ?
#
loop_
_entity_poly.entity_id
_entity_poly.type
_entity_poly.pdbx_seq_one_letter_code
_entity_poly.pdbx_strand_id
1 'polypeptide(L)'
;MASCDWFRLMLSIPLREPMTKAALFVQWSAIIVYNIIGLTILLVPHMWKEFLKLEFSGRTEGYFRLQAVAQFELGFLYVIFARSKFNVSGGLPIRGPVLSKIVFVTSFMVPEYLNGSLPLTYALFYLTVDTLIAVSTFLIWYCETEDASVMQLAEDMMKLMLSGLPIENRPLLS
;
A
#
# COMPACT_ATOMS: atom_id res chain seq x y z
N MET A 1 -7.49 -18.55 -22.23
CA MET A 1 -7.78 -17.09 -22.22
C MET A 1 -8.47 -16.75 -20.91
N ALA A 2 -7.71 -16.27 -19.91
CA ALA A 2 -8.25 -15.88 -18.59
C ALA A 2 -7.73 -14.49 -18.14
N SER A 3 -6.87 -13.86 -18.95
CA SER A 3 -6.16 -12.62 -18.58
C SER A 3 -7.00 -11.35 -18.73
N CYS A 4 -8.01 -11.31 -19.61
CA CYS A 4 -8.83 -10.10 -19.78
C CYS A 4 -9.96 -9.99 -18.76
N ASP A 5 -10.44 -11.10 -18.19
CA ASP A 5 -11.59 -11.08 -17.28
C ASP A 5 -11.23 -10.51 -15.91
N TRP A 6 -10.02 -10.79 -15.39
CA TRP A 6 -9.58 -10.22 -14.12
C TRP A 6 -9.37 -8.71 -14.25
N PHE A 7 -8.69 -8.23 -15.29
CA PHE A 7 -8.44 -6.80 -15.48
C PHE A 7 -9.74 -6.01 -15.66
N ARG A 8 -10.69 -6.56 -16.43
CA ARG A 8 -12.02 -5.98 -16.61
C ARG A 8 -12.85 -5.99 -15.33
N LEU A 9 -12.71 -7.01 -14.49
CA LEU A 9 -13.35 -7.08 -13.17
C LEU A 9 -12.72 -6.11 -12.16
N MET A 10 -11.41 -5.87 -12.25
CA MET A 10 -10.66 -4.93 -11.40
C MET A 10 -10.88 -3.46 -11.78
N LEU A 11 -11.30 -3.17 -13.02
CA LEU A 11 -11.57 -1.82 -13.52
C LEU A 11 -13.06 -1.53 -13.77
N SER A 12 -13.96 -2.49 -13.55
CA SER A 12 -15.39 -2.28 -13.84
C SER A 12 -16.00 -1.24 -12.91
N ILE A 13 -16.77 -0.33 -13.51
CA ILE A 13 -17.75 0.55 -12.87
C ILE A 13 -19.10 0.29 -13.56
N PRO A 14 -20.18 -0.08 -12.85
CA PRO A 14 -20.31 -0.17 -11.40
C PRO A 14 -19.61 -1.41 -10.80
N LEU A 15 -19.44 -1.38 -9.47
CA LEU A 15 -18.95 -2.50 -8.67
C LEU A 15 -19.84 -3.73 -8.93
N ARG A 16 -19.24 -4.85 -9.37
CA ARG A 16 -19.97 -6.09 -9.64
C ARG A 16 -20.43 -6.79 -8.36
N GLU A 17 -19.76 -6.51 -7.25
CA GLU A 17 -20.05 -7.09 -5.93
C GLU A 17 -19.90 -6.02 -4.83
N PRO A 18 -20.67 -6.11 -3.73
CA PRO A 18 -20.55 -5.18 -2.62
C PRO A 18 -19.22 -5.35 -1.89
N MET A 19 -18.52 -4.25 -1.65
CA MET A 19 -17.27 -4.19 -0.88
C MET A 19 -17.54 -3.69 0.55
N THR A 20 -16.70 -4.09 1.51
CA THR A 20 -16.68 -3.47 2.85
C THR A 20 -16.22 -2.01 2.77
N LYS A 21 -16.55 -1.17 3.75
CA LYS A 21 -16.12 0.24 3.77
C LYS A 21 -14.60 0.32 3.86
N ALA A 22 -13.95 -0.56 4.62
CA ALA A 22 -12.50 -0.61 4.68
C ALA A 22 -11.87 -0.95 3.32
N ALA A 23 -12.40 -1.94 2.59
CA ALA A 23 -11.89 -2.26 1.25
C ALA A 23 -12.12 -1.11 0.25
N LEU A 24 -13.27 -0.43 0.34
CA LEU A 24 -13.58 0.73 -0.49
C LEU A 24 -12.63 1.91 -0.17
N PHE A 25 -12.33 2.13 1.11
CA PHE A 25 -11.35 3.13 1.53
C PHE A 25 -9.93 2.81 1.03
N VAL A 26 -9.50 1.55 1.11
CA VAL A 26 -8.20 1.10 0.57
C VAL A 26 -8.15 1.34 -0.94
N GLN A 27 -9.21 1.00 -1.69
CA GLN A 27 -9.25 1.23 -3.12
C GLN A 27 -9.15 2.72 -3.48
N TRP A 28 -9.94 3.58 -2.84
CA TRP A 28 -9.93 5.02 -3.14
C TRP A 28 -8.62 5.69 -2.72
N SER A 29 -8.10 5.35 -1.53
CA SER A 29 -6.79 5.84 -1.10
C SER A 29 -5.68 5.38 -2.03
N ALA A 30 -5.71 4.12 -2.52
CA ALA A 30 -4.79 3.62 -3.54
C ALA A 30 -4.82 4.47 -4.82
N ILE A 31 -6.02 4.67 -5.39
CA ILE A 31 -6.19 5.44 -6.63
C ILE A 31 -5.69 6.89 -6.45
N ILE A 32 -6.09 7.55 -5.37
CA ILE A 32 -5.78 8.98 -5.18
C ILE A 32 -4.30 9.16 -4.81
N VAL A 33 -3.85 8.47 -3.77
CA VAL A 33 -2.55 8.76 -3.13
C VAL A 33 -1.37 8.08 -3.84
N TYR A 34 -1.59 6.92 -4.45
CA TYR A 34 -0.52 6.17 -5.06
C TYR A 34 -0.54 6.33 -6.58
N ASN A 35 -1.70 6.16 -7.22
CA ASN A 35 -1.78 6.28 -8.67
C ASN A 35 -1.80 7.74 -9.13
N ILE A 36 -2.74 8.57 -8.67
CA ILE A 36 -2.84 9.97 -9.15
C ILE A 36 -1.64 10.78 -8.69
N ILE A 37 -1.34 10.80 -7.39
CA ILE A 37 -0.17 11.53 -6.89
C ILE A 37 1.12 10.98 -7.50
N GLY A 38 1.34 9.67 -7.50
CA GLY A 38 2.53 9.05 -8.13
C GLY A 38 2.67 9.41 -9.61
N LEU A 39 1.57 9.40 -10.37
CA LEU A 39 1.56 9.82 -11.77
C LEU A 39 1.89 11.32 -11.93
N THR A 40 1.34 12.19 -11.07
CA THR A 40 1.68 13.62 -11.11
C THR A 40 3.13 13.89 -10.75
N ILE A 41 3.71 13.15 -9.80
CA ILE A 41 5.13 13.21 -9.47
C ILE A 41 5.98 12.77 -10.68
N LEU A 42 5.57 11.69 -11.36
CA LEU A 42 6.27 11.15 -12.51
C LEU A 42 6.25 12.11 -13.72
N LEU A 43 5.09 12.70 -14.01
CA LEU A 43 4.87 13.56 -15.16
C LEU A 43 5.32 15.01 -14.93
N VAL A 44 5.12 15.54 -13.72
CA VAL A 44 5.37 16.95 -13.37
C VAL A 44 6.13 17.05 -12.03
N PRO A 45 7.35 16.50 -11.92
CA PRO A 45 8.10 16.46 -10.66
C PRO A 45 8.46 17.85 -10.13
N HIS A 46 8.59 18.86 -11.01
CA HIS A 46 8.88 20.24 -10.59
C HIS A 46 7.77 20.87 -9.75
N MET A 47 6.51 20.53 -9.98
CA MET A 47 5.41 20.99 -9.12
C MET A 47 5.59 20.49 -7.69
N TRP A 48 5.98 19.22 -7.56
CA TRP A 48 6.23 18.58 -6.27
C TRP A 48 7.53 19.04 -5.61
N LYS A 49 8.53 19.39 -6.43
CA LYS A 49 9.75 20.03 -5.96
C LYS A 49 9.43 21.34 -5.24
N GLU A 50 8.63 22.21 -5.84
CA GLU A 50 8.25 23.48 -5.21
C GLU A 50 7.34 23.26 -3.99
N PHE A 51 6.35 22.36 -4.11
CA PHE A 51 5.42 22.05 -3.03
C PHE A 51 6.11 21.48 -1.78
N LEU A 52 7.03 20.53 -1.96
CA LEU A 52 7.78 19.88 -0.88
C LEU A 52 9.13 20.55 -0.58
N LYS A 53 9.45 21.67 -1.25
CA LYS A 53 10.73 22.39 -1.14
C LYS A 53 11.94 21.46 -1.30
N LEU A 54 11.94 20.66 -2.37
CA LEU A 54 12.99 19.69 -2.65
C LEU A 54 14.14 20.34 -3.43
N GLU A 55 15.36 19.90 -3.13
CA GLU A 55 16.52 20.23 -3.94
C GLU A 55 16.81 19.09 -4.90
N PHE A 56 16.67 19.36 -6.20
CA PHE A 56 17.11 18.44 -7.23
C PHE A 56 18.54 18.81 -7.63
N SER A 57 19.49 17.99 -7.21
CA SER A 57 20.89 18.04 -7.60
C SER A 57 21.33 16.68 -8.17
N GLY A 58 22.08 16.71 -9.29
CA GLY A 58 22.57 15.50 -9.94
C GLY A 58 21.47 14.52 -10.33
N ARG A 59 21.47 13.31 -9.73
CA ARG A 59 20.55 12.20 -10.08
C ARG A 59 19.28 12.15 -9.22
N THR A 60 19.12 13.04 -8.26
CA THR A 60 18.00 13.04 -7.29
C THR A 60 16.63 13.15 -7.94
N GLU A 61 16.49 13.92 -9.02
CA GLU A 61 15.23 13.95 -9.79
C GLU A 61 14.90 12.57 -10.40
N GLY A 62 15.91 11.85 -10.86
CA GLY A 62 15.75 10.50 -11.40
C GLY A 62 15.27 9.51 -10.34
N TYR A 63 15.89 9.53 -9.15
CA TYR A 63 15.44 8.70 -8.01
C TYR A 63 14.04 9.07 -7.55
N PHE A 64 13.70 10.36 -7.54
CA PHE A 64 12.37 10.85 -7.22
C PHE A 64 11.31 10.31 -8.19
N ARG A 65 11.58 10.35 -9.50
CA ARG A 65 10.69 9.76 -10.53
C ARG A 65 10.62 8.24 -10.41
N LEU A 66 11.75 7.56 -10.17
CA LEU A 66 11.77 6.11 -9.98
C LEU A 66 10.90 5.68 -8.79
N GLN A 67 10.99 6.42 -7.69
CA GLN A 67 10.15 6.20 -6.54
C GLN A 67 8.67 6.40 -6.87
N ALA A 68 8.34 7.40 -7.69
CA ALA A 68 6.97 7.63 -8.14
C ALA A 68 6.41 6.46 -8.97
N VAL A 69 7.24 5.78 -9.77
CA VAL A 69 6.86 4.55 -10.48
C VAL A 69 6.54 3.43 -9.49
N ALA A 70 7.40 3.21 -8.49
CA ALA A 70 7.17 2.19 -7.46
C ALA A 70 5.88 2.47 -6.67
N GLN A 71 5.60 3.73 -6.36
CA GLN A 71 4.34 4.13 -5.71
C GLN A 71 3.13 3.86 -6.62
N PHE A 72 3.22 4.19 -7.90
CA PHE A 72 2.15 3.92 -8.87
C PHE A 72 1.84 2.42 -8.97
N GLU A 73 2.87 1.57 -9.03
CA GLU A 73 2.73 0.11 -9.04
C GLU A 73 2.07 -0.41 -7.76
N LEU A 74 2.52 0.06 -6.58
CA LEU A 74 1.90 -0.28 -5.30
C LEU A 74 0.42 0.11 -5.23
N GLY A 75 0.07 1.28 -5.74
CA GLY A 75 -1.33 1.71 -5.85
C GLY A 75 -2.18 0.74 -6.66
N PHE A 76 -1.65 0.29 -7.80
CA PHE A 76 -2.33 -0.68 -8.63
C PHE A 76 -2.53 -2.03 -7.92
N LEU A 77 -1.50 -2.50 -7.21
CA LEU A 77 -1.58 -3.71 -6.39
C LEU A 77 -2.61 -3.59 -5.26
N TYR A 78 -2.71 -2.43 -4.60
CA TYR A 78 -3.72 -2.19 -3.57
C TYR A 78 -5.15 -2.20 -4.12
N VAL A 79 -5.37 -1.66 -5.31
CA VAL A 79 -6.67 -1.76 -6.00
C VAL A 79 -7.02 -3.22 -6.28
N ILE A 80 -6.04 -4.01 -6.74
CA ILE A 80 -6.23 -5.45 -6.96
C ILE A 80 -6.59 -6.14 -5.64
N PHE A 81 -5.82 -5.91 -4.57
CA PHE A 81 -6.05 -6.55 -3.28
C PHE A 81 -7.40 -6.18 -2.66
N ALA A 82 -7.80 -4.91 -2.78
CA ALA A 82 -9.11 -4.46 -2.29
C ALA A 82 -10.28 -5.15 -3.01
N ARG A 83 -10.12 -5.45 -4.31
CA ARG A 83 -11.17 -6.03 -5.16
C ARG A 83 -11.09 -7.56 -5.29
N SER A 84 -9.97 -8.17 -4.92
CA SER A 84 -9.80 -9.62 -4.97
C SER A 84 -10.44 -10.30 -3.75
N LYS A 85 -11.28 -11.31 -4.00
CA LYS A 85 -11.67 -12.28 -2.98
C LYS A 85 -10.55 -13.28 -2.79
N PHE A 86 -9.67 -13.04 -1.83
CA PHE A 86 -8.80 -14.11 -1.34
C PHE A 86 -9.65 -15.07 -0.52
N ASN A 87 -9.63 -16.35 -0.89
CA ASN A 87 -10.34 -17.42 -0.21
C ASN A 87 -9.62 -17.81 1.11
N VAL A 88 -9.29 -16.80 1.91
CA VAL A 88 -8.61 -16.92 3.20
C VAL A 88 -9.56 -16.35 4.24
N SER A 89 -9.98 -17.19 5.19
CA SER A 89 -10.85 -16.79 6.29
C SER A 89 -10.25 -15.61 7.06
N GLY A 90 -10.98 -14.50 7.16
CA GLY A 90 -10.61 -13.37 8.01
C GLY A 90 -10.45 -12.00 7.31
N GLY A 91 -10.42 -11.91 5.98
CA GLY A 91 -10.42 -10.60 5.31
C GLY A 91 -9.01 -10.06 5.00
N LEU A 92 -8.27 -10.83 4.20
CA LEU A 92 -7.02 -10.40 3.53
C LEU A 92 -7.06 -9.05 2.77
N PRO A 93 -8.19 -8.59 2.16
CA PRO A 93 -8.22 -7.36 1.34
C PRO A 93 -7.81 -6.08 2.09
N ILE A 94 -7.87 -6.10 3.43
CA ILE A 94 -7.54 -4.96 4.30
C ILE A 94 -6.15 -5.13 4.93
N ARG A 95 -5.75 -6.39 5.17
CA ARG A 95 -4.59 -6.76 6.02
C ARG A 95 -3.26 -6.69 5.28
N GLY A 96 -3.22 -7.09 4.01
CA GLY A 96 -2.03 -6.97 3.16
C GLY A 96 -1.59 -5.51 2.96
N PRO A 97 -2.50 -4.59 2.59
CA PRO A 97 -2.20 -3.16 2.42
C PRO A 97 -1.72 -2.47 3.70
N VAL A 98 -2.25 -2.80 4.88
CA VAL A 98 -1.78 -2.22 6.15
C VAL A 98 -0.36 -2.71 6.48
N LEU A 99 -0.10 -4.02 6.31
CA LEU A 99 1.24 -4.59 6.50
C LEU A 99 2.26 -3.98 5.53
N SER A 100 1.93 -3.89 4.24
CA SER A 100 2.85 -3.32 3.25
C SER A 100 3.05 -1.82 3.46
N LYS A 101 2.03 -1.05 3.85
CA LYS A 101 2.18 0.38 4.15
C LYS A 101 3.10 0.63 5.35
N ILE A 102 3.06 -0.22 6.37
CA ILE A 102 3.91 -0.08 7.56
C ILE A 102 5.32 -0.63 7.30
N VAL A 103 5.43 -1.85 6.77
CA VAL A 103 6.70 -2.55 6.62
C VAL A 103 7.42 -2.12 5.36
N PHE A 104 6.77 -2.17 4.20
CA PHE A 104 7.43 -1.95 2.91
C PHE A 104 7.91 -0.51 2.76
N VAL A 105 7.10 0.46 3.16
CA VAL A 105 7.44 1.89 2.99
C VAL A 105 8.52 2.31 3.96
N THR A 106 8.46 1.86 5.21
CA THR A 106 9.52 2.13 6.19
C THR A 106 10.82 1.42 5.81
N SER A 107 10.75 0.16 5.38
CA SER A 107 11.93 -0.62 4.97
C SER A 107 12.57 -0.14 3.67
N PHE A 108 11.84 0.53 2.78
CA PHE A 108 12.38 1.06 1.54
C PHE A 108 12.78 2.53 1.64
N MET A 109 11.94 3.39 2.23
CA MET A 109 12.20 4.84 2.30
C MET A 109 13.33 5.20 3.26
N VAL A 110 13.45 4.50 4.41
CA VAL A 110 14.49 4.83 5.40
C VAL A 110 15.88 4.57 4.84
N PRO A 111 16.20 3.40 4.23
CA PRO A 111 17.51 3.19 3.61
C PRO A 111 17.82 4.16 2.46
N GLU A 112 16.84 4.47 1.61
CA GLU A 112 17.03 5.42 0.50
C GLU A 112 17.36 6.84 0.99
N TYR A 113 16.74 7.26 2.10
CA TYR A 113 17.11 8.50 2.78
C TYR A 113 18.53 8.42 3.37
N LEU A 114 18.85 7.36 4.10
CA LEU A 114 20.18 7.18 4.70
C LEU A 114 21.31 7.12 3.65
N ASN A 115 21.01 6.62 2.46
CA ASN A 115 21.92 6.59 1.31
C ASN A 115 21.96 7.92 0.53
N GLY A 116 21.23 8.95 0.95
CA GLY A 116 21.17 10.26 0.29
C GLY A 116 20.48 10.26 -1.07
N SER A 117 19.72 9.20 -1.40
CA SER A 117 19.04 9.04 -2.69
C SER A 117 17.66 9.70 -2.71
N LEU A 118 17.00 9.80 -1.54
CA LEU A 118 15.72 10.48 -1.36
C LEU A 118 15.80 11.63 -0.34
N PRO A 119 15.19 12.80 -0.64
CA PRO A 119 15.11 13.90 0.33
C PRO A 119 14.30 13.54 1.57
N LEU A 120 14.73 14.02 2.74
CA LEU A 120 14.03 13.78 4.01
C LEU A 120 12.57 14.25 3.98
N THR A 121 12.30 15.44 3.46
CA THR A 121 10.95 16.01 3.39
C THR A 121 9.99 15.12 2.62
N TYR A 122 10.48 14.48 1.56
CA TYR A 122 9.69 13.53 0.78
C TYR A 122 9.43 12.23 1.54
N ALA A 123 10.46 11.69 2.20
CA ALA A 123 10.30 10.49 3.04
C ALA A 123 9.30 10.73 4.17
N LEU A 124 9.38 11.88 4.85
CA LEU A 124 8.44 12.26 5.91
C LEU A 124 7.01 12.45 5.39
N PHE A 125 6.85 13.08 4.22
CA PHE A 125 5.53 13.23 3.59
C PHE A 125 4.87 11.86 3.36
N TYR A 126 5.58 10.93 2.72
CA TYR A 126 5.03 9.60 2.44
C TYR A 126 4.83 8.75 3.70
N LEU A 127 5.76 8.77 4.66
CA LEU A 127 5.58 8.09 5.94
C LEU A 127 4.35 8.60 6.69
N THR A 128 4.11 9.90 6.67
CA THR A 128 2.94 10.51 7.32
C THR A 128 1.64 10.07 6.63
N VAL A 129 1.62 10.15 5.31
CA VAL A 129 0.46 9.76 4.50
C VAL A 129 0.14 8.27 4.67
N ASP A 130 1.16 7.41 4.63
CA ASP A 130 0.98 5.96 4.77
C ASP A 130 0.53 5.57 6.17
N THR A 131 1.07 6.23 7.20
CA THR A 131 0.63 6.04 8.58
C THR A 131 -0.83 6.44 8.74
N LEU A 132 -1.23 7.60 8.21
CA LEU A 132 -2.63 8.05 8.26
C LEU A 132 -3.57 7.07 7.55
N ILE A 133 -3.21 6.60 6.36
CA ILE A 133 -4.02 5.63 5.62
C ILE A 133 -4.11 4.31 6.39
N ALA A 134 -3.00 3.82 6.96
CA ALA A 134 -2.98 2.60 7.75
C ALA A 134 -3.88 2.70 8.99
N VAL A 135 -3.78 3.81 9.74
CA VAL A 135 -4.62 4.06 10.92
C VAL A 135 -6.09 4.20 10.53
N SER A 136 -6.42 4.98 9.50
CA SER A 136 -7.81 5.12 9.03
C SER A 136 -8.38 3.78 8.56
N THR A 137 -7.59 2.98 7.83
CA THR A 137 -8.00 1.64 7.40
C THR A 137 -8.30 0.73 8.60
N PHE A 138 -7.42 0.76 9.61
CA PHE A 138 -7.62 0.00 10.85
C PHE A 138 -8.87 0.45 11.61
N LEU A 139 -9.09 1.75 11.77
CA LEU A 139 -10.26 2.29 12.48
C LEU A 139 -11.56 1.91 11.77
N ILE A 140 -11.60 2.01 10.43
CA ILE A 140 -12.79 1.60 9.65
C ILE A 140 -13.03 0.10 9.85
N TRP A 141 -11.98 -0.72 9.74
CA TRP A 141 -12.10 -2.17 9.94
C TRP A 141 -12.56 -2.53 11.36
N TYR A 142 -12.02 -1.86 12.38
CA TYR A 142 -12.39 -2.04 13.77
C TYR A 142 -13.87 -1.72 14.01
N CYS A 143 -14.40 -0.67 13.37
CA CYS A 143 -15.82 -0.35 13.44
C CYS A 143 -16.72 -1.30 12.65
N GLU A 144 -16.19 -2.06 11.70
CA GLU A 144 -16.95 -3.00 10.86
C GLU A 144 -16.97 -4.44 11.42
N THR A 145 -16.07 -4.80 12.33
CA THR A 145 -15.88 -6.18 12.78
C THR A 145 -16.00 -6.26 14.30
N GLU A 146 -16.96 -7.04 14.81
CA GLU A 146 -17.25 -7.14 16.25
C GLU A 146 -16.07 -7.69 17.09
N ASP A 147 -15.23 -8.57 16.51
CA ASP A 147 -14.06 -9.17 17.18
C ASP A 147 -12.72 -8.54 16.77
N ALA A 148 -12.73 -7.35 16.15
CA ALA A 148 -11.48 -6.71 15.74
C ALA A 148 -10.60 -6.32 16.94
N SER A 149 -9.34 -6.74 16.92
CA SER A 149 -8.34 -6.32 17.90
C SER A 149 -6.99 -6.08 17.25
N VAL A 150 -6.15 -5.28 17.92
CA VAL A 150 -4.74 -5.06 17.51
C VAL A 150 -3.97 -6.37 17.54
N MET A 151 -4.27 -7.26 18.50
CA MET A 151 -3.60 -8.56 18.62
C MET A 151 -3.96 -9.48 17.46
N GLN A 152 -5.24 -9.50 17.05
CA GLN A 152 -5.68 -10.22 15.86
C GLN A 152 -4.98 -9.70 14.60
N LEU A 153 -4.87 -8.38 14.46
CA LEU A 153 -4.13 -7.77 13.36
C LEU A 153 -2.66 -8.20 13.37
N ALA A 154 -1.99 -8.17 14.52
CA ALA A 154 -0.59 -8.56 14.66
C ALA A 154 -0.35 -10.05 14.37
N GLU A 155 -1.21 -10.93 14.86
CA GLU A 155 -1.14 -12.37 14.56
C GLU A 155 -1.31 -12.64 13.06
N ASP A 156 -2.26 -11.97 12.43
CA ASP A 156 -2.54 -12.15 11.01
C ASP A 156 -1.42 -11.57 10.14
N MET A 157 -0.83 -10.45 10.57
CA MET A 157 0.40 -9.88 9.97
C MET A 157 1.56 -10.87 10.07
N MET A 158 1.77 -11.48 11.24
CA MET A 158 2.83 -12.45 11.47
C MET A 158 2.62 -13.72 10.63
N LYS A 159 1.40 -14.25 10.57
CA LYS A 159 1.05 -15.39 9.71
C LYS A 159 1.32 -15.09 8.24
N LEU A 160 1.00 -13.89 7.76
CA LEU A 160 1.24 -13.51 6.37
C LEU A 160 2.75 -13.45 6.06
N MET A 161 3.55 -12.82 6.91
CA MET A 161 5.01 -12.77 6.77
C MET A 161 5.64 -14.16 6.81
N LEU A 162 5.17 -15.04 7.70
CA LEU A 162 5.67 -16.41 7.84
C LEU A 162 5.16 -17.35 6.73
N SER A 163 4.02 -17.07 6.11
CA SER A 163 3.46 -17.90 5.04
C SER A 163 4.30 -17.88 3.74
N GLY A 164 5.19 -16.89 3.59
CA GLY A 164 6.18 -16.83 2.52
C GLY A 164 7.47 -17.61 2.81
N LEU A 165 7.62 -18.20 4.01
CA LEU A 165 8.77 -19.04 4.34
C LEU A 165 8.53 -20.49 3.86
N PRO A 166 9.59 -21.19 3.38
CA PRO A 166 9.49 -22.59 3.01
C PRO A 166 8.95 -23.43 4.18
N ILE A 167 8.08 -24.39 3.84
CA ILE A 167 7.23 -25.20 4.74
C ILE A 167 8.02 -25.93 5.85
N GLU A 168 9.33 -26.06 5.69
CA GLU A 168 10.23 -26.83 6.56
C GLU A 168 10.36 -26.30 8.00
N ASN A 169 9.95 -25.05 8.29
CA ASN A 169 10.12 -24.43 9.61
C ASN A 169 8.82 -24.06 10.34
N ARG A 170 7.69 -24.72 10.03
CA ARG A 170 6.45 -24.47 10.80
C ARG A 170 6.46 -25.33 12.09
N PRO A 171 6.61 -24.76 13.31
CA PRO A 171 6.38 -25.54 14.52
C PRO A 171 4.89 -25.92 14.56
N LEU A 172 4.64 -27.22 14.74
CA LEU A 172 3.32 -27.79 14.97
C LEU A 172 2.79 -27.25 16.31
N LEU A 173 2.05 -26.14 16.25
CA LEU A 173 1.22 -25.70 17.37
C LEU A 173 -0.10 -26.47 17.28
N SER A 174 -0.11 -27.62 17.97
CA SER A 174 -1.30 -28.38 18.37
C SER A 174 -2.01 -27.68 19.52
#